data_AF-A0A1F9V8Z0-F1
#
_entry.id   AF-A0A1F9V8Z0-F1
#
_cell.length_a   1.000
_cell.length_b   1.000
_cell.length_c   1.000
_cell.angle_alpha   90.00
_cell.angle_beta   90.00
_cell.angle_gamma   90.00
#
_symmetry.space_group_name_H-M   'P 1'
#
loop_
_entity.id
_entity.type
_entity.pdbx_description
1 polymer ?
#
loop_
_entity_poly.entity_id
_entity_poly.type
_entity_poly.pdbx_seq_one_letter_code
_entity_poly.pdbx_strand_id
1 'polypeptide(L)'
;MPGTPAPRVSRGDDMAASNKAVMRKEIRARLRAAQEKSVSDLKAVEGVRVAMRENGDPEAIGIPSPMLFQSGIAFQRDATRLLDPLTKLVFSLGSTQVLILPEGTALGDAKVLDMRRTMGISSHLYQAGVAPPRVRVNLLNTQVDIPKGLQDFKGVVIVFQYNQPMNLVVESAVGDELGPPISLGVYPQQIRPSRNQGAIIEFSVSDPPTGLVSWKFQLLQPSRDGSELAPLQEVVGGGPVFHQIFWNGRLNYFGSPLPAGRYECILSAMDAKNRQRTLHRWIQVLDDGASSEKLLEAPPPETPAAANAAPAPSADLHGEGAKPLVAGVKPAAAEPTTISKPKAATASKRKVVKRPVRGKKAAKADKGKEAKSAQPRAEASPEPAAAGHYELSFNKNTHQMTQGAEKSLAKAAGELANYPLEALKVVGHAAADEQDPATLADRRAKMVAGLLVNRYQVEPKKIQISSSASGQGAKVELMMERGD
;
A
#
# COMPACT_ATOMS: atom_id res chain seq x y z
N MET A 1 31.28 -37.49 19.21
CA MET A 1 30.42 -36.49 19.88
C MET A 1 30.04 -35.43 18.85
N PRO A 2 28.84 -35.48 18.27
CA PRO A 2 28.38 -34.44 17.35
C PRO A 2 28.02 -33.20 18.17
N GLY A 3 28.64 -32.07 17.82
CA GLY A 3 28.46 -30.80 18.50
C GLY A 3 27.05 -30.27 18.34
N THR A 4 26.41 -29.96 19.47
CA THR A 4 25.11 -29.30 19.54
C THR A 4 25.17 -27.95 18.81
N PRO A 5 24.30 -27.67 17.84
CA PRO A 5 24.25 -26.36 17.22
C PRO A 5 23.77 -25.34 18.25
N ALA A 6 24.54 -24.25 18.41
CA ALA A 6 24.21 -23.16 19.31
C ALA A 6 22.85 -22.53 18.93
N PRO A 7 22.03 -22.12 19.92
CA PRO A 7 20.72 -21.55 19.67
C PRO A 7 20.85 -20.23 18.89
N ARG A 8 20.17 -20.16 17.73
CA ARG A 8 20.02 -18.94 16.93
C ARG A 8 19.08 -17.99 17.67
N VAL A 9 19.66 -17.02 18.37
CA VAL A 9 18.92 -15.92 18.98
C VAL A 9 18.45 -14.98 17.87
N SER A 10 17.13 -14.79 17.75
CA SER A 10 16.49 -13.73 16.97
C SER A 10 16.80 -12.36 17.61
N ARG A 11 18.00 -11.83 17.33
CA ARG A 11 18.62 -10.65 17.96
C ARG A 11 17.94 -9.29 17.71
N GLY A 12 16.73 -9.25 17.15
CA GLY A 12 15.99 -8.03 16.85
C GLY A 12 15.07 -7.52 17.97
N ASP A 13 14.70 -8.37 18.93
CA ASP A 13 13.62 -8.06 19.89
C ASP A 13 14.06 -7.39 21.20
N ASP A 14 15.36 -7.35 21.50
CA ASP A 14 15.91 -6.82 22.77
C ASP A 14 16.19 -5.30 22.75
N MET A 15 15.33 -4.51 22.10
CA MET A 15 15.43 -3.05 22.19
C MET A 15 14.48 -2.53 23.28
N ALA A 16 15.03 -1.83 24.28
CA ALA A 16 14.27 -1.16 25.33
C ALA A 16 13.17 -0.25 24.72
N ALA A 17 12.00 -0.19 25.37
CA ALA A 17 10.84 0.55 24.86
C ALA A 17 11.13 2.04 24.59
N SER A 18 12.01 2.65 25.40
CA SER A 18 12.51 4.02 25.21
C SER A 18 13.25 4.19 23.89
N ASN A 19 14.16 3.27 23.58
CA ASN A 19 14.93 3.27 22.32
C ASN A 19 14.01 3.04 21.11
N LYS A 20 12.99 2.17 21.22
CA LYS A 20 11.97 2.00 20.17
C LYS A 20 11.19 3.30 19.91
N ALA A 21 10.83 4.05 20.96
CA ALA A 21 10.14 5.33 20.81
C ALA A 21 11.01 6.40 20.14
N VAL A 22 12.28 6.51 20.53
CA VAL A 22 13.27 7.41 19.91
C VAL A 22 13.48 7.06 18.44
N MET A 23 13.67 5.77 18.14
CA MET A 23 13.82 5.26 16.78
C MET A 23 12.63 5.67 15.91
N ARG A 24 11.40 5.42 16.37
CA ARG A 24 10.18 5.80 15.64
C ARG A 24 10.08 7.30 15.40
N LYS A 25 10.45 8.12 16.40
CA LYS A 25 10.47 9.58 16.26
C LYS A 25 11.46 10.04 15.20
N GLU A 26 12.67 9.48 15.19
CA GLU A 26 13.70 9.80 14.20
C GLU A 26 13.31 9.35 12.79
N ILE A 27 12.77 8.14 12.64
CA ILE A 27 12.27 7.64 11.36
C ILE A 27 11.18 8.58 10.82
N ARG A 28 10.18 8.94 11.65
CA ARG A 28 9.12 9.87 11.24
C ARG A 28 9.67 11.23 10.81
N ALA A 29 10.63 11.78 11.55
CA ALA A 29 11.26 13.05 11.19
C ALA A 29 11.99 12.96 9.84
N ARG A 30 12.70 11.85 9.59
CA ARG A 30 13.39 11.61 8.30
C ARG A 30 12.42 11.45 7.13
N LEU A 31 11.33 10.70 7.32
CA LEU A 31 10.29 10.55 6.29
C LEU A 31 9.63 11.90 6.00
N ARG A 32 9.34 12.70 7.03
CA ARG A 32 8.76 14.04 6.86
C ARG A 32 9.72 15.00 6.13
N ALA A 33 11.00 14.98 6.47
CA ALA A 33 12.01 15.77 5.75
C ALA A 33 12.15 15.32 4.28
N ALA A 34 12.05 14.01 4.00
CA ALA A 34 12.04 13.50 2.64
C ALA A 34 10.81 13.96 1.84
N GLN A 35 9.63 13.92 2.48
CA GLN A 35 8.36 14.42 1.94
C GLN A 35 8.44 15.91 1.62
N GLU A 36 8.84 16.74 2.59
CA GLU A 36 8.98 18.19 2.43
C GLU A 36 9.95 18.55 1.31
N LYS A 37 11.11 17.88 1.26
CA LYS A 37 12.08 18.06 0.17
C LYS A 37 11.49 17.68 -1.18
N SER A 38 10.84 16.54 -1.31
CA SER A 38 10.22 16.13 -2.58
C SER A 38 9.13 17.09 -3.04
N VAL A 39 8.28 17.55 -2.12
CA VAL A 39 7.26 18.56 -2.44
C VAL A 39 7.91 19.88 -2.87
N SER A 40 8.99 20.29 -2.22
CA SER A 40 9.75 21.49 -2.61
C SER A 40 10.37 21.33 -4.00
N ASP A 41 11.02 20.20 -4.27
CA ASP A 41 11.65 19.91 -5.55
C ASP A 41 10.61 19.92 -6.69
N LEU A 42 9.40 19.39 -6.44
CA LEU A 42 8.28 19.43 -7.39
C LEU A 42 7.72 20.84 -7.59
N LYS A 43 7.56 21.62 -6.51
CA LYS A 43 7.08 23.02 -6.58
C LYS A 43 8.08 23.96 -7.28
N ALA A 44 9.37 23.62 -7.26
CA ALA A 44 10.40 24.40 -7.94
C ALA A 44 10.32 24.31 -9.47
N VAL A 45 9.61 23.30 -10.00
CA VAL A 45 9.39 23.15 -11.43
C VAL A 45 8.20 23.99 -11.87
N GLU A 46 8.44 24.96 -12.75
CA GLU A 46 7.40 25.85 -13.27
C GLU A 46 6.27 25.06 -13.95
N GLY A 47 5.03 25.41 -13.63
CA GLY A 47 3.82 24.75 -14.17
C GLY A 47 3.32 23.57 -13.34
N VAL A 48 4.13 22.99 -12.45
CA VAL A 48 3.66 22.00 -11.48
C VAL A 48 2.86 22.70 -10.38
N ARG A 49 1.68 22.15 -10.07
CA ARG A 49 0.83 22.63 -8.97
C ARG A 49 0.74 21.57 -7.90
N VAL A 50 0.95 21.96 -6.64
CA VAL A 50 0.81 21.04 -5.50
C VAL A 50 -0.28 21.59 -4.57
N ALA A 51 -1.33 20.79 -4.38
CA ALA A 51 -2.35 21.02 -3.37
C ALA A 51 -1.90 20.37 -2.05
N MET A 52 -2.01 21.13 -0.96
CA MET A 52 -1.64 20.67 0.39
C MET A 52 -2.89 20.62 1.25
N ARG A 53 -2.94 19.65 2.16
CA ARG A 53 -3.94 19.57 3.22
C ARG A 53 -3.63 20.58 4.32
N GLU A 54 -4.62 20.85 5.16
CA GLU A 54 -4.49 21.74 6.33
C GLU A 54 -3.38 21.29 7.31
N ASN A 55 -3.14 19.98 7.41
CA ASN A 55 -2.10 19.40 8.27
C ASN A 55 -0.67 19.46 7.66
N GLY A 56 -0.52 20.06 6.48
CA GLY A 56 0.75 20.18 5.77
C GLY A 56 1.17 18.97 4.94
N ASP A 57 0.33 17.93 4.83
CA ASP A 57 0.60 16.78 3.95
C ASP A 57 0.13 17.07 2.51
N PRO A 58 0.80 16.52 1.47
CA PRO A 58 0.39 16.72 0.09
C PRO A 58 -0.95 16.03 -0.17
N GLU A 59 -1.89 16.77 -0.73
CA GLU A 59 -3.20 16.25 -1.11
C GLU A 59 -3.20 15.74 -2.55
N ALA A 60 -2.66 16.54 -3.47
CA ALA A 60 -2.58 16.21 -4.87
C ALA A 60 -1.49 17.02 -5.59
N ILE A 61 -1.06 16.52 -6.74
CA ILE A 61 -0.07 17.14 -7.62
C ILE A 61 -0.62 17.16 -9.03
N GLY A 62 -0.70 18.35 -9.64
CA GLY A 62 -0.94 18.53 -11.06
C GLY A 62 0.40 18.67 -11.79
N ILE A 63 0.65 17.80 -12.77
CA ILE A 63 1.83 17.85 -13.64
C ILE A 63 1.38 18.05 -15.09
N PRO A 64 1.85 19.09 -15.80
CA PRO A 64 1.49 19.29 -17.20
C PRO A 64 1.98 18.12 -18.05
N SER A 65 1.08 17.54 -18.86
CA SER A 65 1.41 16.40 -19.72
C SER A 65 2.62 16.63 -20.64
N PRO A 66 2.82 17.82 -21.25
CA PRO A 66 4.00 18.09 -22.07
C PRO A 66 5.33 18.03 -21.31
N MET A 67 5.31 18.16 -19.98
CA MET A 67 6.51 18.04 -19.14
C MET A 67 6.86 16.59 -18.77
N LEU A 68 5.96 15.65 -19.07
CA LEU A 68 6.22 14.23 -18.86
C LEU A 68 6.43 13.54 -20.20
N PHE A 69 5.68 13.90 -21.24
CA PHE A 69 5.62 13.14 -22.48
C PHE A 69 6.01 13.99 -23.68
N GLN A 70 6.93 13.47 -24.50
CA GLN A 70 7.34 14.11 -25.75
C GLN A 70 6.34 13.84 -26.88
N SER A 71 6.02 12.56 -27.11
CA SER A 71 5.05 12.10 -28.09
C SER A 71 4.44 10.78 -27.65
N GLY A 72 3.16 10.58 -27.92
CA GLY A 72 2.45 9.36 -27.52
C GLY A 72 2.57 9.13 -26.01
N ILE A 73 3.15 7.98 -25.64
CA ILE A 73 3.37 7.52 -24.26
C ILE A 73 4.83 7.61 -23.80
N ALA A 74 5.74 8.05 -24.66
CA ALA A 74 7.16 8.09 -24.35
C ALA A 74 7.48 9.26 -23.42
N PHE A 75 8.16 8.96 -22.31
CA PHE A 75 8.66 10.01 -21.42
C PHE A 75 9.70 10.86 -22.15
N GLN A 76 9.65 12.16 -21.92
CA GLN A 76 10.73 13.04 -22.37
C GLN A 76 11.98 12.83 -21.52
N ARG A 77 13.15 13.19 -22.07
CA ARG A 77 14.46 13.00 -21.41
C ARG A 77 14.52 13.64 -20.02
N ASP A 78 13.92 14.81 -19.85
CA ASP A 78 13.93 15.55 -18.59
C ASP A 78 12.79 15.19 -17.63
N ALA A 79 11.94 14.21 -17.97
CA ALA A 79 10.82 13.80 -17.12
C ALA A 79 11.29 13.25 -15.76
N THR A 80 12.53 12.75 -15.67
CA THR A 80 13.14 12.28 -14.42
C THR A 80 13.19 13.37 -13.35
N ARG A 81 13.29 14.65 -13.72
CA ARG A 81 13.22 15.79 -12.79
C ARG A 81 11.88 15.87 -12.04
N LEU A 82 10.83 15.26 -12.58
CA LEU A 82 9.50 15.17 -11.97
C LEU A 82 9.26 13.78 -11.38
N LEU A 83 9.65 12.73 -12.10
CA LEU A 83 9.42 11.34 -11.69
C LEU A 83 10.27 10.91 -10.48
N ASP A 84 11.51 11.40 -10.34
CA ASP A 84 12.37 11.03 -9.21
C ASP A 84 11.85 11.65 -7.89
N PRO A 85 11.54 12.96 -7.80
CA PRO A 85 10.92 13.52 -6.60
C PRO A 85 9.55 12.93 -6.30
N LEU A 86 8.74 12.61 -7.33
CA LEU A 86 7.46 11.94 -7.18
C LEU A 86 7.63 10.54 -6.57
N THR A 87 8.55 9.74 -7.10
CA THR A 87 8.84 8.39 -6.59
C THR A 87 9.29 8.47 -5.13
N LYS A 88 10.23 9.38 -4.83
CA LYS A 88 10.67 9.64 -3.45
C LYS A 88 9.52 10.02 -2.53
N LEU A 89 8.62 10.88 -3.01
CA LEU A 89 7.44 11.31 -2.26
C LEU A 89 6.56 10.10 -1.95
N VAL A 90 6.26 9.27 -2.95
CA VAL A 90 5.43 8.06 -2.79
C VAL A 90 6.03 7.12 -1.75
N PHE A 91 7.33 6.86 -1.76
CA PHE A 91 7.99 6.06 -0.72
C PHE A 91 7.87 6.73 0.67
N SER A 92 8.10 8.04 0.76
CA SER A 92 8.06 8.77 2.04
C SER A 92 6.67 8.84 2.71
N LEU A 93 5.60 8.71 1.92
CA LEU A 93 4.21 8.78 2.38
C LEU A 93 3.67 7.47 2.99
N GLY A 94 4.51 6.44 3.16
CA GLY A 94 4.12 5.22 3.86
C GLY A 94 3.04 4.42 3.12
N SER A 95 1.96 4.06 3.82
CA SER A 95 0.84 3.28 3.28
C SER A 95 -0.17 4.08 2.46
N THR A 96 0.10 5.35 2.18
CA THR A 96 -0.79 6.23 1.42
C THR A 96 -0.98 5.70 0.00
N GLN A 97 -2.23 5.62 -0.47
CA GLN A 97 -2.55 5.21 -1.84
C GLN A 97 -2.40 6.40 -2.81
N VAL A 98 -1.97 6.11 -4.02
CA VAL A 98 -1.68 7.06 -5.10
C VAL A 98 -2.70 6.81 -6.21
N LEU A 99 -3.57 7.78 -6.43
CA LEU A 99 -4.56 7.76 -7.49
C LEU A 99 -4.11 8.66 -8.64
N ILE A 100 -3.86 8.08 -9.80
CA ILE A 100 -3.41 8.80 -10.99
C ILE A 100 -4.64 9.01 -11.89
N LEU A 101 -4.91 10.28 -12.20
CA LEU A 101 -6.02 10.73 -13.02
C LEU A 101 -5.50 11.26 -14.36
N PRO A 102 -6.02 10.78 -15.49
CA PRO A 102 -5.64 11.31 -16.80
C PRO A 102 -6.06 12.77 -16.98
N GLU A 103 -5.37 13.45 -17.89
CA GLU A 103 -5.79 14.79 -18.30
C GLU A 103 -7.24 14.77 -18.79
N GLY A 104 -8.02 15.80 -18.42
CA GLY A 104 -9.43 15.90 -18.78
C GLY A 104 -10.39 15.16 -17.84
N THR A 105 -9.90 14.42 -16.84
CA THR A 105 -10.76 13.66 -15.90
C THR A 105 -11.80 14.54 -15.20
N ALA A 106 -11.38 15.70 -14.70
CA ALA A 106 -12.26 16.63 -13.98
C ALA A 106 -13.44 17.13 -14.83
N LEU A 107 -13.24 17.24 -16.15
CA LEU A 107 -14.22 17.74 -17.10
C LEU A 107 -14.98 16.61 -17.81
N GLY A 108 -14.63 15.34 -17.55
CA GLY A 108 -15.23 14.20 -18.24
C GLY A 108 -14.70 13.98 -19.66
N ASP A 109 -13.61 14.64 -20.07
CA ASP A 109 -13.08 14.64 -21.45
C ASP A 109 -11.69 13.96 -21.54
N ALA A 110 -11.52 12.88 -20.79
CA ALA A 110 -10.27 12.12 -20.76
C ALA A 110 -10.11 11.29 -22.04
N LYS A 111 -9.01 11.51 -22.79
CA LYS A 111 -8.75 10.79 -24.04
C LYS A 111 -8.02 9.48 -23.78
N VAL A 112 -8.16 8.54 -24.71
CA VAL A 112 -7.46 7.24 -24.67
C VAL A 112 -5.93 7.42 -24.58
N LEU A 113 -5.39 8.45 -25.23
CA LEU A 113 -3.96 8.75 -25.14
C LEU A 113 -3.54 9.11 -23.70
N ASP A 114 -4.32 9.94 -23.02
CA ASP A 114 -4.01 10.40 -21.66
C ASP A 114 -4.18 9.27 -20.65
N MET A 115 -5.15 8.39 -20.86
CA MET A 115 -5.26 7.11 -20.14
C MET A 115 -3.97 6.28 -20.26
N ARG A 116 -3.46 6.07 -21.49
CA ARG A 116 -2.21 5.31 -21.71
C ARG A 116 -1.00 6.00 -21.08
N ARG A 117 -0.93 7.33 -21.12
CA ARG A 117 0.13 8.12 -20.45
C ARG A 117 0.13 7.91 -18.94
N THR A 118 -1.04 7.91 -18.29
CA THR A 118 -1.13 7.61 -16.85
C THR A 118 -0.71 6.18 -16.50
N MET A 119 -0.99 5.21 -17.39
CA MET A 119 -0.44 3.86 -17.24
C MET A 119 1.10 3.85 -17.29
N GLY A 120 1.71 4.69 -18.13
CA GLY A 120 3.16 4.89 -18.15
C GLY A 120 3.73 5.34 -16.80
N ILE A 121 3.05 6.26 -16.12
CA ILE A 121 3.44 6.73 -14.77
C ILE A 121 3.31 5.61 -13.75
N SER A 122 2.20 4.86 -13.76
CA SER A 122 2.05 3.71 -12.86
C SER A 122 3.12 2.65 -13.10
N SER A 123 3.47 2.38 -14.36
CA SER A 123 4.52 1.45 -14.75
C SER A 123 5.89 1.88 -14.21
N HIS A 124 6.20 3.18 -14.29
CA HIS A 124 7.42 3.73 -13.69
C HIS A 124 7.47 3.51 -12.17
N LEU A 125 6.37 3.76 -11.45
CA LEU A 125 6.29 3.50 -10.00
C LEU A 125 6.44 1.99 -9.68
N TYR A 126 5.85 1.11 -10.49
CA TYR A 126 6.02 -0.33 -10.33
C TYR A 126 7.45 -0.80 -10.58
N GLN A 127 8.14 -0.21 -11.57
CA GLN A 127 9.56 -0.48 -11.83
C GLN A 127 10.44 -0.04 -10.66
N ALA A 128 10.13 1.10 -10.05
CA ALA A 128 10.77 1.55 -8.81
C ALA A 128 10.46 0.64 -7.60
N GLY A 129 9.46 -0.25 -7.73
CA GLY A 129 9.08 -1.24 -6.73
C GLY A 129 8.00 -0.77 -5.75
N VAL A 130 7.29 0.32 -6.07
CA VAL A 130 6.08 0.72 -5.32
C VAL A 130 5.05 -0.39 -5.43
N ALA A 131 4.43 -0.74 -4.31
CA ALA A 131 3.47 -1.84 -4.25
C ALA A 131 2.24 -1.57 -5.15
N PRO A 132 1.84 -2.51 -6.03
CA PRO A 132 0.65 -2.36 -6.87
C PRO A 132 -0.63 -1.98 -6.13
N PRO A 133 -0.92 -2.55 -4.93
CA PRO A 133 -2.06 -2.15 -4.12
C PRO A 133 -2.11 -0.67 -3.74
N ARG A 134 -0.97 0.04 -3.79
CA ARG A 134 -0.90 1.48 -3.52
C ARG A 134 -1.24 2.33 -4.72
N VAL A 135 -1.06 1.86 -5.95
CA VAL A 135 -1.21 2.69 -7.15
C VAL A 135 -2.50 2.32 -7.86
N ARG A 136 -3.36 3.31 -8.10
CA ARG A 136 -4.59 3.15 -8.85
C ARG A 136 -4.60 4.14 -9.99
N VAL A 137 -4.92 3.68 -11.19
CA VAL A 137 -5.16 4.55 -12.35
C VAL A 137 -6.66 4.59 -12.57
N ASN A 138 -7.27 5.76 -12.45
CA ASN A 138 -8.70 5.88 -12.73
C ASN A 138 -8.92 6.17 -14.22
N LEU A 139 -9.33 5.15 -14.95
CA LEU A 139 -9.66 5.24 -16.38
C LEU A 139 -11.12 5.60 -16.62
N LEU A 140 -11.97 5.43 -15.60
CA LEU A 140 -13.38 5.71 -15.67
C LEU A 140 -13.57 7.11 -15.10
N ASN A 141 -14.09 8.06 -15.88
CA ASN A 141 -14.43 9.44 -15.47
C ASN A 141 -15.54 9.46 -14.39
N THR A 142 -15.30 8.78 -13.29
CA THR A 142 -16.13 8.63 -12.12
C THR A 142 -15.78 9.73 -11.14
N GLN A 143 -16.72 10.07 -10.27
CA GLN A 143 -16.59 11.16 -9.30
C GLN A 143 -15.43 10.87 -8.33
N VAL A 144 -14.24 11.32 -8.69
CA VAL A 144 -13.09 11.42 -7.79
C VAL A 144 -13.09 12.82 -7.20
N ASP A 145 -12.83 12.92 -5.91
CA ASP A 145 -12.64 14.21 -5.26
C ASP A 145 -11.30 14.80 -5.70
N ILE A 146 -11.37 15.76 -6.63
CA ILE A 146 -10.22 16.52 -7.11
C ILE A 146 -10.18 17.85 -6.33
N PRO A 147 -9.06 18.17 -5.65
CA PRO A 147 -8.93 19.40 -4.90
C PRO A 147 -9.25 20.62 -5.77
N LYS A 148 -9.96 21.61 -5.20
CA LYS A 148 -10.50 22.76 -5.94
C LYS A 148 -9.48 23.47 -6.82
N GLY A 149 -8.23 23.59 -6.36
CA GLY A 149 -7.13 24.24 -7.11
C GLY A 149 -6.59 23.45 -8.31
N LEU A 150 -7.08 22.23 -8.54
CA LEU A 150 -6.68 21.34 -9.64
C LEU A 150 -7.86 20.90 -10.52
N GLN A 151 -9.08 21.38 -10.28
CA GLN A 151 -10.26 20.99 -11.07
C GLN A 151 -10.19 21.48 -12.53
N ASP A 152 -9.53 22.60 -12.77
CA ASP A 152 -9.31 23.19 -14.08
C ASP A 152 -7.91 22.89 -14.66
N PHE A 153 -7.14 22.02 -14.00
CA PHE A 153 -5.75 21.78 -14.35
C PHE A 153 -5.62 21.00 -15.65
N LYS A 154 -4.77 21.51 -16.55
CA LYS A 154 -4.43 20.88 -17.84
C LYS A 154 -3.19 20.00 -17.69
N GLY A 155 -3.41 18.75 -17.33
CA GLY A 155 -2.36 17.75 -17.24
C GLY A 155 -2.79 16.55 -16.41
N VAL A 156 -1.83 15.71 -16.05
CA VAL A 156 -2.05 14.57 -15.17
C VAL A 156 -2.22 15.07 -13.74
N VAL A 157 -3.22 14.55 -13.02
CA VAL A 157 -3.42 14.83 -11.60
C VAL A 157 -3.17 13.57 -10.79
N ILE A 158 -2.32 13.67 -9.77
CA ILE A 158 -1.98 12.59 -8.86
C ILE A 158 -2.54 12.95 -7.49
N VAL A 159 -3.47 12.15 -6.96
CA VAL A 159 -4.14 12.37 -5.67
C VAL A 159 -3.63 11.37 -4.65
N PHE A 160 -3.35 11.84 -3.43
CA PHE A 160 -2.91 11.02 -2.31
C PHE A 160 -4.08 10.70 -1.37
N GLN A 161 -4.41 9.42 -1.28
CA GLN A 161 -5.49 8.90 -0.46
C GLN A 161 -4.93 8.28 0.82
N TYR A 162 -5.14 8.99 1.92
CA TYR A 162 -4.66 8.59 3.24
C TYR A 162 -5.72 7.78 3.97
N ASN A 163 -5.26 6.90 4.87
CA ASN A 163 -6.13 6.09 5.74
C ASN A 163 -7.13 5.18 4.99
N GLN A 164 -6.85 4.84 3.73
CA GLN A 164 -7.64 3.86 3.00
C GLN A 164 -7.01 2.46 3.13
N PRO A 165 -7.82 1.42 3.42
CA PRO A 165 -7.32 0.06 3.46
C PRO A 165 -6.80 -0.35 2.09
N MET A 166 -5.61 -0.95 2.06
CA MET A 166 -5.07 -1.53 0.83
C MET A 166 -5.79 -2.84 0.54
N ASN A 167 -6.19 -3.03 -0.71
CA ASN A 167 -6.70 -4.31 -1.16
C ASN A 167 -5.51 -5.18 -1.57
N LEU A 168 -5.22 -6.18 -0.75
CA LEU A 168 -4.14 -7.15 -0.98
C LEU A 168 -4.69 -8.47 -1.53
N VAL A 169 -5.91 -8.48 -2.07
CA VAL A 169 -6.51 -9.64 -2.73
C VAL A 169 -6.49 -9.41 -4.23
N VAL A 170 -6.00 -10.40 -4.98
CA VAL A 170 -6.04 -10.38 -6.45
C VAL A 170 -7.18 -11.26 -6.93
N GLU A 171 -8.17 -10.65 -7.56
CA GLU A 171 -9.35 -11.36 -8.08
C GLU A 171 -9.08 -12.05 -9.43
N SER A 172 -8.04 -11.60 -10.15
CA SER A 172 -7.71 -12.07 -11.49
C SER A 172 -6.63 -13.14 -11.48
N ALA A 173 -6.87 -14.25 -12.16
CA ALA A 173 -5.90 -15.33 -12.35
C ALA A 173 -4.83 -15.02 -13.42
N VAL A 174 -4.87 -13.83 -14.04
CA VAL A 174 -3.94 -13.47 -15.12
C VAL A 174 -2.53 -13.28 -14.54
N GLY A 175 -1.62 -14.18 -14.93
CA GLY A 175 -0.25 -14.20 -14.43
C GLY A 175 -0.03 -15.11 -13.21
N ASP A 176 -1.05 -15.84 -12.76
CA ASP A 176 -0.98 -16.77 -11.63
C ASP A 176 0.08 -17.86 -11.80
N GLU A 177 0.44 -18.21 -13.04
CA GLU A 177 1.47 -19.23 -13.34
C GLU A 177 2.81 -18.92 -12.68
N LEU A 178 3.09 -17.64 -12.38
CA LEU A 178 4.35 -17.18 -11.79
C LEU A 178 4.37 -17.23 -10.24
N GLY A 179 3.32 -17.76 -9.60
CA GLY A 179 3.15 -17.78 -8.15
C GLY A 179 2.54 -16.48 -7.58
N PRO A 180 2.54 -16.30 -6.24
CA PRO A 180 1.89 -15.17 -5.60
C PRO A 180 2.36 -13.80 -6.15
N PRO A 181 1.45 -12.83 -6.34
CA PRO A 181 1.82 -11.47 -6.69
C PRO A 181 2.60 -10.81 -5.55
N ILE A 182 3.87 -10.50 -5.82
CA ILE A 182 4.76 -9.82 -4.88
C ILE A 182 5.38 -8.57 -5.49
N SER A 183 5.68 -7.59 -4.65
CA SER A 183 6.44 -6.38 -5.01
C SER A 183 7.54 -6.11 -4.00
N LEU A 184 8.68 -5.62 -4.47
CA LEU A 184 9.81 -5.24 -3.64
C LEU A 184 10.48 -3.97 -4.21
N GLY A 185 10.49 -2.92 -3.41
CA GLY A 185 11.07 -1.61 -3.73
C GLY A 185 12.07 -1.16 -2.68
N VAL A 186 13.11 -0.47 -3.13
CA VAL A 186 14.10 0.16 -2.26
C VAL A 186 14.35 1.57 -2.76
N TYR A 187 14.23 2.56 -1.86
CA TYR A 187 14.52 3.94 -2.18
C TYR A 187 15.16 4.70 -0.99
N PRO A 188 16.27 5.44 -1.17
CA PRO A 188 17.18 5.37 -2.32
C PRO A 188 17.93 4.04 -2.36
N GLN A 189 18.48 3.68 -3.52
CA GLN A 189 19.29 2.46 -3.68
C GLN A 189 20.73 2.60 -3.16
N GLN A 190 21.12 3.79 -2.70
CA GLN A 190 22.45 4.06 -2.14
C GLN A 190 22.31 4.89 -0.86
N ILE A 191 23.05 4.51 0.18
CA ILE A 191 23.02 5.20 1.48
C ILE A 191 24.43 5.39 2.05
N ARG A 192 24.58 6.46 2.83
CA ARG A 192 25.76 6.74 3.68
C ARG A 192 25.34 6.76 5.16
N PRO A 193 25.50 5.65 5.90
CA PRO A 193 25.09 5.57 7.30
C PRO A 193 25.80 6.59 8.21
N SER A 194 27.05 6.94 7.87
CA SER A 194 27.86 7.96 8.54
C SER A 194 27.25 9.35 8.45
N ARG A 195 26.58 9.67 7.33
CA ARG A 195 25.80 10.90 7.12
C ARG A 195 24.36 10.78 7.59
N ASN A 196 24.06 9.76 8.41
CA ASN A 196 22.72 9.48 8.89
C ASN A 196 21.69 9.34 7.77
N GLN A 197 22.08 8.74 6.64
CA GLN A 197 21.14 8.38 5.58
C GLN A 197 20.52 7.01 5.86
N GLY A 198 19.42 6.69 5.18
CA GLY A 198 18.77 5.40 5.23
C GLY A 198 17.89 5.18 4.01
N ALA A 199 17.51 3.92 3.80
CA ALA A 199 16.66 3.48 2.71
C ALA A 199 15.30 3.04 3.25
N ILE A 200 14.27 3.31 2.46
CA ILE A 200 12.92 2.80 2.64
C ILE A 200 12.85 1.53 1.80
N ILE A 201 12.62 0.41 2.46
CA ILE A 201 12.36 -0.89 1.83
C ILE A 201 10.86 -1.10 1.94
N GLU A 202 10.19 -1.20 0.81
CA GLU A 202 8.76 -1.47 0.73
C GLU A 202 8.54 -2.82 0.07
N PHE A 203 7.64 -3.62 0.64
CA PHE A 203 7.18 -4.83 -0.03
C PHE A 203 5.72 -5.12 0.23
N SER A 204 5.13 -5.83 -0.73
CA SER A 204 3.79 -6.39 -0.58
C SER A 204 3.73 -7.82 -1.08
N VAL A 205 2.87 -8.60 -0.44
CA VAL A 205 2.48 -9.95 -0.84
C VAL A 205 0.97 -9.95 -0.89
N SER A 206 0.40 -10.22 -2.06
CA SER A 206 -1.05 -10.28 -2.23
C SER A 206 -1.52 -11.73 -2.19
N ASP A 207 -2.77 -11.92 -1.76
CA ASP A 207 -3.43 -13.22 -1.75
C ASP A 207 -3.95 -13.54 -3.16
N PRO A 208 -3.40 -14.57 -3.83
CA PRO A 208 -3.91 -15.01 -5.12
C PRO A 208 -5.20 -15.82 -4.95
N PRO A 209 -6.00 -16.03 -6.02
CA PRO A 209 -7.20 -16.89 -5.96
C PRO A 209 -6.92 -18.31 -5.48
N THR A 210 -5.70 -18.79 -5.68
CA THR A 210 -5.24 -20.12 -5.23
C THR A 210 -4.89 -20.18 -3.75
N GLY A 211 -4.88 -19.05 -3.04
CA GLY A 211 -4.47 -18.92 -1.64
C GLY A 211 -2.96 -18.82 -1.46
N LEU A 212 -2.55 -17.88 -0.60
CA LEU A 212 -1.18 -17.70 -0.15
C LEU A 212 -0.85 -18.68 0.99
N VAL A 213 0.33 -19.30 0.94
CA VAL A 213 0.81 -20.24 1.98
C VAL A 213 1.86 -19.60 2.86
N SER A 214 2.89 -19.03 2.25
CA SER A 214 4.00 -18.43 2.98
C SER A 214 4.73 -17.38 2.18
N TRP A 215 5.41 -16.50 2.90
CA TRP A 215 6.39 -15.58 2.34
C TRP A 215 7.55 -15.36 3.31
N LYS A 216 8.68 -14.96 2.75
CA LYS A 216 9.91 -14.67 3.47
C LYS A 216 10.58 -13.46 2.85
N PHE A 217 10.83 -12.45 3.67
CA PHE A 217 11.70 -11.32 3.38
C PHE A 217 13.06 -11.54 4.05
N GLN A 218 14.15 -11.32 3.32
CA GLN A 218 15.51 -11.36 3.84
C GLN A 218 16.28 -10.12 3.40
N LEU A 219 16.99 -9.49 4.33
CA LEU A 219 18.05 -8.53 4.03
C LEU A 219 19.38 -9.23 4.28
N LEU A 220 20.18 -9.36 3.23
CA LEU A 220 21.45 -10.06 3.26
C LEU A 220 22.63 -9.09 3.19
N GLN A 221 23.69 -9.40 3.93
CA GLN A 221 24.95 -8.67 3.93
C GLN A 221 26.01 -9.41 3.10
N PRO A 222 26.94 -8.68 2.46
CA PRO A 222 28.10 -9.29 1.82
C PRO A 222 28.93 -10.08 2.83
N SER A 223 29.31 -11.33 2.50
CA SER A 223 30.28 -12.08 3.33
C SER A 223 31.59 -11.34 3.39
N ARG A 224 32.32 -11.52 4.50
CA ARG A 224 33.74 -11.13 4.58
C ARG A 224 34.61 -11.89 3.57
N ASP A 225 34.19 -13.10 3.19
CA ASP A 225 34.95 -13.99 2.29
C ASP A 225 34.47 -13.92 0.82
N GLY A 226 33.51 -13.04 0.51
CA GLY A 226 32.99 -12.81 -0.83
C GLY A 226 32.13 -13.92 -1.45
N SER A 227 32.02 -15.09 -0.82
CA SER A 227 31.37 -16.28 -1.42
C SER A 227 29.86 -16.42 -1.14
N GLU A 228 29.35 -15.97 0.02
CA GLU A 228 27.94 -16.18 0.40
C GLU A 228 27.29 -15.00 1.14
N LEU A 229 26.13 -14.52 0.69
CA LEU A 229 25.41 -13.48 1.40
C LEU A 229 24.81 -14.03 2.72
N ALA A 230 25.14 -13.40 3.85
CA ALA A 230 24.63 -13.81 5.16
C ALA A 230 23.35 -13.05 5.54
N PRO A 231 22.33 -13.66 6.16
CA PRO A 231 21.12 -12.96 6.57
C PRO A 231 21.40 -11.98 7.72
N LEU A 232 21.13 -10.71 7.49
CA LEU A 232 21.17 -9.65 8.50
C LEU A 232 19.82 -9.51 9.20
N GLN A 233 18.73 -9.60 8.44
CA GLN A 233 17.36 -9.56 8.94
C GLN A 233 16.51 -10.54 8.14
N GLU A 234 15.60 -11.23 8.82
CA GLU A 234 14.63 -12.13 8.21
C GLU A 234 13.26 -11.89 8.83
N VAL A 235 12.23 -11.90 7.99
CA VAL A 235 10.82 -11.83 8.40
C VAL A 235 10.05 -12.86 7.59
N VAL A 236 9.24 -13.68 8.25
CA VAL A 236 8.41 -14.72 7.62
C VAL A 236 6.94 -14.52 7.98
N GLY A 237 6.04 -14.92 7.09
CA GLY A 237 4.60 -14.86 7.33
C GLY A 237 3.81 -15.77 6.40
N GLY A 238 2.49 -15.86 6.63
CA GLY A 238 1.59 -16.78 5.92
C GLY A 238 0.32 -16.13 5.33
N GLY A 239 0.16 -14.82 5.45
CA GLY A 239 -1.00 -14.07 4.95
C GLY A 239 -0.59 -12.85 4.12
N PRO A 240 -1.54 -12.23 3.38
CA PRO A 240 -1.26 -11.06 2.58
C PRO A 240 -0.74 -9.92 3.46
N VAL A 241 0.26 -9.19 2.99
CA VAL A 241 0.91 -8.17 3.79
C VAL A 241 1.39 -7.00 2.96
N PHE A 242 1.43 -5.84 3.59
CA PHE A 242 2.19 -4.70 3.13
C PHE A 242 3.10 -4.25 4.26
N HIS A 243 4.39 -4.11 3.99
CA HIS A 243 5.36 -3.62 4.94
C HIS A 243 6.21 -2.51 4.33
N GLN A 244 6.53 -1.55 5.18
CA GLN A 244 7.54 -0.54 4.90
C GLN A 244 8.53 -0.50 6.06
N ILE A 245 9.80 -0.71 5.74
CA ILE A 245 10.91 -0.78 6.69
C ILE A 245 11.84 0.39 6.38
N PHE A 246 12.22 1.13 7.40
CA PHE A 246 13.33 2.08 7.29
C PHE A 246 14.62 1.43 7.75
N TRP A 247 15.60 1.30 6.86
CA TRP A 247 16.90 0.72 7.14
C TRP A 247 18.00 1.78 7.03
N ASN A 248 18.69 2.06 8.13
CA ASN A 248 19.72 3.10 8.20
C ASN A 248 21.15 2.59 7.98
N GLY A 249 21.32 1.32 7.60
CA GLY A 249 22.63 0.71 7.38
C GLY A 249 23.47 0.58 8.65
N ARG A 250 22.85 0.47 9.83
CA ARG A 250 23.53 0.25 11.12
C ARG A 250 23.06 -1.04 11.78
N LEU A 251 23.92 -1.65 12.60
CA LEU A 251 23.53 -2.76 13.46
C LEU A 251 22.48 -2.27 14.49
N ASN A 252 21.35 -2.97 14.62
CA ASN A 252 20.31 -2.68 15.62
C ASN A 252 19.84 -1.21 15.67
N TYR A 253 19.80 -0.53 14.51
CA TYR A 253 19.47 0.89 14.32
C TYR A 253 20.43 1.90 14.98
N PHE A 254 20.76 1.78 16.27
CA PHE A 254 21.64 2.69 17.02
C PHE A 254 23.10 2.24 17.09
N GLY A 255 23.44 1.07 16.56
CA GLY A 255 24.79 0.53 16.59
C GLY A 255 25.73 1.16 15.55
N SER A 256 26.88 0.50 15.38
CA SER A 256 27.88 0.90 14.40
C SER A 256 27.36 0.79 12.96
N PRO A 257 27.82 1.66 12.04
CA PRO A 257 27.62 1.48 10.61
C PRO A 257 28.05 0.08 10.17
N LEU A 258 27.25 -0.50 9.28
CA LEU A 258 27.62 -1.71 8.56
C LEU A 258 28.72 -1.38 7.53
N PRO A 259 29.57 -2.37 7.17
CA PRO A 259 30.63 -2.14 6.21
C PRO A 259 30.07 -1.72 4.85
N ALA A 260 30.81 -0.87 4.13
CA ALA A 260 30.48 -0.50 2.77
C ALA A 260 30.45 -1.76 1.88
N GLY A 261 29.50 -1.79 0.96
CA GLY A 261 29.26 -2.97 0.15
C GLY A 261 27.85 -3.03 -0.40
N ARG A 262 27.58 -4.10 -1.16
CA ARG A 262 26.32 -4.34 -1.82
C ARG A 262 25.48 -5.32 -0.98
N TYR A 263 24.33 -4.86 -0.52
CA TYR A 263 23.39 -5.62 0.29
C TYR A 263 22.18 -5.99 -0.55
N GLU A 264 21.60 -7.16 -0.28
CA GLU A 264 20.48 -7.69 -1.07
C GLU A 264 19.21 -7.79 -0.23
N CYS A 265 18.11 -7.26 -0.73
CA CYS A 265 16.77 -7.56 -0.28
C CYS A 265 16.19 -8.66 -1.16
N ILE A 266 15.75 -9.74 -0.54
CA ILE A 266 15.07 -10.85 -1.21
C ILE A 266 13.68 -10.99 -0.63
N LEU A 267 12.68 -11.09 -1.50
CA LEU A 267 11.31 -11.44 -1.12
C LEU A 267 10.89 -12.68 -1.90
N SER A 268 10.54 -13.74 -1.18
CA SER A 268 10.00 -14.97 -1.75
C SER A 268 8.59 -15.23 -1.22
N ALA A 269 7.69 -15.71 -2.06
CA ALA A 269 6.34 -16.13 -1.67
C ALA A 269 5.92 -17.41 -2.38
N MET A 270 5.08 -18.21 -1.73
CA MET A 270 4.58 -19.50 -2.20
C MET A 270 3.07 -19.60 -2.03
N ASP A 271 2.38 -20.12 -3.04
CA ASP A 271 0.93 -20.38 -3.00
C ASP A 271 0.59 -21.85 -2.67
N ALA A 272 -0.71 -22.15 -2.55
CA ALA A 272 -1.20 -23.50 -2.26
C ALA A 272 -0.94 -24.53 -3.36
N LYS A 273 -0.51 -24.09 -4.56
CA LYS A 273 -0.08 -24.96 -5.66
C LYS A 273 1.43 -25.17 -5.67
N ASN A 274 2.14 -24.75 -4.62
CA ASN A 274 3.61 -24.76 -4.50
C ASN A 274 4.33 -23.96 -5.59
N ARG A 275 3.65 -22.98 -6.21
CA ARG A 275 4.31 -22.05 -7.14
C ARG A 275 5.00 -20.98 -6.31
N GLN A 276 6.27 -20.75 -6.60
CA GLN A 276 7.10 -19.80 -5.88
C GLN A 276 7.51 -18.64 -6.78
N ARG A 277 7.42 -17.42 -6.24
CA ARG A 277 7.97 -16.21 -6.84
C ARG A 277 9.02 -15.60 -5.94
N THR A 278 10.13 -15.15 -6.52
CA THR A 278 11.19 -14.45 -5.79
C THR A 278 11.57 -13.15 -6.50
N LEU A 279 11.76 -12.08 -5.73
CA LEU A 279 12.26 -10.79 -6.19
C LEU A 279 13.53 -10.40 -5.43
N HIS A 280 14.45 -9.77 -6.16
CA HIS A 280 15.74 -9.31 -5.66
C HIS A 280 15.88 -7.80 -5.89
N ARG A 281 16.33 -7.07 -4.86
CA ARG A 281 16.68 -5.65 -4.94
C ARG A 281 17.97 -5.37 -4.19
N TRP A 282 18.80 -4.52 -4.78
CA TRP A 282 20.12 -4.20 -4.22
C TRP A 282 20.11 -2.84 -3.54
N ILE A 283 20.89 -2.73 -2.47
CA ILE A 283 21.18 -1.49 -1.75
C ILE A 283 22.69 -1.37 -1.62
N GLN A 284 23.25 -0.23 -2.03
CA GLN A 284 24.67 0.07 -1.86
C GLN A 284 24.88 0.88 -0.58
N VAL A 285 25.72 0.36 0.32
CA VAL A 285 26.25 1.12 1.45
C VAL A 285 27.59 1.71 1.01
N LEU A 286 27.71 3.03 1.10
CA LEU A 286 28.91 3.77 0.73
C LEU A 286 29.70 4.18 1.97
N ASP A 287 31.03 4.16 1.87
CA ASP A 287 31.93 4.74 2.87
C ASP A 287 32.12 6.25 2.60
N ASP A 288 32.46 7.02 3.64
CA ASP A 288 32.79 8.45 3.50
C ASP A 288 34.19 8.66 2.88
N GLY A 289 35.05 7.63 2.87
CA GLY A 289 36.38 7.66 2.25
C GLY A 289 36.39 7.47 0.73
N ALA A 290 35.26 7.11 0.12
CA ALA A 290 35.15 7.06 -1.34
C ALA A 290 34.82 8.46 -1.88
N SER A 291 35.85 9.22 -2.22
CA SER A 291 35.73 10.23 -3.26
C SER A 291 35.08 9.59 -4.49
N SER A 292 34.21 10.33 -5.15
CA SER A 292 33.46 9.94 -6.35
C SER A 292 34.34 9.69 -7.59
N GLU A 293 35.61 9.32 -7.42
CA GLU A 293 36.64 9.32 -8.45
C GLU A 293 37.28 7.94 -8.73
N LYS A 294 36.86 6.85 -8.05
CA LYS A 294 37.42 5.50 -8.29
C LYS A 294 36.44 4.41 -8.69
N LEU A 295 35.30 4.77 -9.29
CA LEU A 295 34.31 3.79 -9.78
C LEU A 295 33.77 4.12 -11.20
N LEU A 296 34.62 4.70 -12.05
CA LEU A 296 34.37 4.81 -13.50
C LEU A 296 35.37 4.03 -14.37
N GLU A 297 36.19 3.15 -13.78
CA GLU A 297 36.87 2.10 -14.56
C GLU A 297 36.04 0.82 -14.52
N ALA A 298 34.96 0.81 -15.32
CA ALA A 298 34.48 -0.43 -15.90
C ALA A 298 35.33 -0.69 -17.16
N PRO A 299 35.89 -1.90 -17.36
CA PRO A 299 36.47 -2.26 -18.65
C PRO A 299 35.36 -2.25 -19.72
N PRO A 300 35.68 -1.85 -20.96
CA PRO A 300 34.68 -1.77 -22.04
C PRO A 300 34.07 -3.16 -22.31
N PRO A 301 32.77 -3.25 -22.60
CA PRO A 301 32.15 -4.53 -22.91
C PRO A 301 32.68 -5.04 -24.26
N GLU A 302 33.42 -6.14 -24.22
CA GLU A 302 33.64 -6.99 -25.37
C GLU A 302 32.28 -7.50 -25.87
N THR A 303 32.01 -7.27 -27.16
CA THR A 303 30.88 -7.81 -27.91
C THR A 303 30.85 -9.34 -27.86
N PRO A 304 29.79 -9.98 -27.32
CA PRO A 304 29.49 -11.37 -27.62
C PRO A 304 28.64 -11.42 -28.90
N ALA A 305 29.15 -12.18 -29.87
CA ALA A 305 28.46 -12.54 -31.08
C ALA A 305 27.12 -13.24 -30.82
N ALA A 306 26.22 -13.08 -31.78
CA ALA A 306 24.85 -13.58 -31.82
C ALA A 306 24.71 -15.09 -31.55
N ALA A 307 23.70 -15.47 -30.75
CA ALA A 307 22.79 -16.58 -31.05
C ALA A 307 21.59 -16.61 -30.08
N ASN A 308 20.39 -16.48 -30.66
CA ASN A 308 19.10 -17.01 -30.20
C ASN A 308 18.56 -16.57 -28.82
N ALA A 309 17.85 -15.44 -28.82
CA ALA A 309 16.72 -15.22 -27.91
C ALA A 309 15.43 -15.14 -28.73
N ALA A 310 14.50 -16.05 -28.44
CA ALA A 310 13.16 -16.10 -29.01
C ALA A 310 12.33 -14.86 -28.60
N PRO A 311 11.50 -14.29 -29.49
CA PRO A 311 10.69 -13.13 -29.17
C PRO A 311 9.38 -13.51 -28.47
N ALA A 312 9.09 -12.81 -27.37
CA ALA A 312 7.73 -12.73 -26.82
C ALA A 312 6.91 -11.68 -27.61
N PRO A 313 5.57 -11.85 -27.72
CA PRO A 313 4.78 -11.26 -28.78
C PRO A 313 4.35 -9.84 -28.43
N SER A 314 4.54 -8.90 -29.34
CA SER A 314 3.87 -7.60 -29.31
C SER A 314 3.59 -7.16 -30.74
N ALA A 315 2.31 -6.92 -30.98
CA ALA A 315 1.72 -6.62 -32.27
C ALA A 315 2.21 -5.26 -32.81
N ASP A 316 2.92 -5.31 -33.94
CA ASP A 316 3.20 -4.15 -34.77
C ASP A 316 1.99 -3.85 -35.67
N LEU A 317 1.43 -2.66 -35.50
CA LEU A 317 0.63 -1.98 -36.51
C LEU A 317 0.99 -0.50 -36.48
N HIS A 318 1.91 -0.08 -37.34
CA HIS A 318 1.87 1.23 -37.99
C HIS A 318 2.57 1.15 -39.35
N GLY A 319 1.82 1.56 -40.38
CA GLY A 319 2.31 1.68 -41.75
C GLY A 319 2.65 3.12 -42.13
N GLU A 320 2.86 3.27 -43.44
CA GLU A 320 3.22 4.45 -44.25
C GLU A 320 4.70 4.86 -44.13
N GLY A 321 5.54 4.83 -45.16
CA GLY A 321 5.40 5.20 -46.59
C GLY A 321 6.60 6.14 -46.86
N ALA A 322 7.32 6.24 -47.98
CA ALA A 322 7.29 5.76 -49.35
C ALA A 322 8.76 5.88 -49.86
N LYS A 323 9.24 5.22 -50.93
CA LYS A 323 9.24 5.66 -52.35
C LYS A 323 10.42 4.95 -53.08
N PRO A 324 10.54 4.97 -54.44
CA PRO A 324 10.22 3.83 -55.30
C PRO A 324 11.41 3.35 -56.16
N LEU A 325 11.37 2.11 -56.67
CA LEU A 325 12.17 1.70 -57.84
C LEU A 325 11.36 0.81 -58.80
N VAL A 326 11.15 1.40 -59.97
CA VAL A 326 10.79 0.94 -61.32
C VAL A 326 11.09 -0.54 -61.66
N ALA A 327 10.12 -1.21 -62.30
CA ALA A 327 10.19 -1.70 -63.69
C ALA A 327 9.56 -3.10 -63.91
N GLY A 328 8.49 -3.11 -64.71
CA GLY A 328 8.21 -4.16 -65.70
C GLY A 328 7.68 -5.50 -65.20
N VAL A 329 6.38 -5.73 -65.36
CA VAL A 329 5.78 -6.77 -66.24
C VAL A 329 4.26 -6.51 -66.31
N LYS A 330 3.72 -6.56 -67.54
CA LYS A 330 2.31 -6.31 -67.88
C LYS A 330 1.39 -7.49 -67.48
N PRO A 331 0.06 -7.28 -67.41
CA PRO A 331 -0.90 -8.10 -66.68
C PRO A 331 -1.56 -9.20 -67.52
N ALA A 332 -2.15 -10.18 -66.83
CA ALA A 332 -3.19 -11.06 -67.39
C ALA A 332 -4.50 -10.84 -66.61
N ALA A 333 -5.59 -10.91 -67.37
CA ALA A 333 -6.89 -10.35 -67.07
C ALA A 333 -7.85 -11.34 -66.39
N ALA A 334 -8.94 -10.75 -65.85
CA ALA A 334 -10.29 -11.29 -65.74
C ALA A 334 -10.50 -12.36 -64.63
N GLU A 335 -11.60 -12.43 -63.86
CA GLU A 335 -12.97 -11.92 -63.97
C GLU A 335 -13.61 -11.75 -62.57
N PRO A 336 -14.74 -11.01 -62.46
CA PRO A 336 -15.36 -10.63 -61.20
C PRO A 336 -16.43 -11.62 -60.73
N THR A 337 -16.43 -11.97 -59.45
CA THR A 337 -17.57 -12.61 -58.77
C THR A 337 -18.24 -11.62 -57.82
N THR A 338 -19.51 -11.37 -58.10
CA THR A 338 -20.44 -10.54 -57.31
C THR A 338 -21.25 -11.42 -56.35
N ILE A 339 -22.06 -10.75 -55.50
CA ILE A 339 -23.19 -11.27 -54.67
C ILE A 339 -22.72 -11.68 -53.25
N SER A 340 -23.27 -11.23 -52.11
CA SER A 340 -24.49 -10.46 -51.79
C SER A 340 -24.40 -9.86 -50.38
N LYS A 341 -25.13 -8.76 -50.15
CA LYS A 341 -25.41 -8.13 -48.86
C LYS A 341 -26.39 -8.96 -48.02
N PRO A 342 -26.20 -9.09 -46.70
CA PRO A 342 -27.29 -9.32 -45.75
C PRO A 342 -27.77 -8.01 -45.09
N LYS A 343 -28.99 -7.66 -45.51
CA LYS A 343 -30.11 -6.99 -44.84
C LYS A 343 -29.93 -6.43 -43.41
N ALA A 344 -30.31 -5.16 -43.27
CA ALA A 344 -30.51 -4.43 -42.04
C ALA A 344 -31.61 -5.06 -41.14
N ALA A 345 -31.28 -5.23 -39.86
CA ALA A 345 -32.23 -5.61 -38.82
C ALA A 345 -32.81 -4.34 -38.16
N THR A 346 -34.13 -4.36 -38.04
CA THR A 346 -35.02 -3.29 -37.61
C THR A 346 -34.98 -3.03 -36.10
N ALA A 347 -35.09 -1.75 -35.75
CA ALA A 347 -35.16 -1.24 -34.39
C ALA A 347 -36.43 -1.70 -33.66
N SER A 348 -36.25 -2.36 -32.52
CA SER A 348 -37.32 -2.73 -31.59
C SER A 348 -37.51 -1.64 -30.53
N LYS A 349 -38.66 -0.96 -30.59
CA LYS A 349 -39.13 0.02 -29.61
C LYS A 349 -39.59 -0.69 -28.33
N ARG A 350 -38.79 -0.66 -27.26
CA ARG A 350 -39.26 -1.02 -25.91
C ARG A 350 -39.86 0.19 -25.19
N LYS A 351 -41.09 -0.02 -24.74
CA LYS A 351 -42.03 0.91 -24.12
C LYS A 351 -41.56 1.27 -22.70
N VAL A 352 -41.31 2.55 -22.46
CA VAL A 352 -41.03 3.14 -21.14
C VAL A 352 -42.33 3.15 -20.32
N VAL A 353 -42.37 2.33 -19.26
CA VAL A 353 -43.45 2.37 -18.25
C VAL A 353 -43.07 3.38 -17.18
N LYS A 354 -43.77 4.51 -17.15
CA LYS A 354 -43.69 5.55 -16.12
C LYS A 354 -44.25 4.99 -14.81
N ARG A 355 -43.41 4.86 -13.78
CA ARG A 355 -43.83 4.69 -12.39
C ARG A 355 -44.04 6.07 -11.75
N PRO A 356 -45.16 6.30 -11.04
CA PRO A 356 -45.49 7.60 -10.48
C PRO A 356 -44.62 7.94 -9.26
N VAL A 357 -44.05 9.14 -9.29
CA VAL A 357 -43.36 9.80 -8.19
C VAL A 357 -44.40 10.20 -7.15
N ARG A 358 -44.37 9.54 -5.98
CA ARG A 358 -45.17 9.93 -4.83
C ARG A 358 -44.49 11.11 -4.15
N GLY A 359 -45.00 12.31 -4.44
CA GLY A 359 -44.63 13.52 -3.72
C GLY A 359 -44.96 13.39 -2.23
N LYS A 360 -43.99 13.68 -1.37
CA LYS A 360 -44.24 14.07 0.01
C LYS A 360 -43.87 15.54 0.17
N LYS A 361 -44.96 16.29 0.21
CA LYS A 361 -45.19 17.65 0.68
C LYS A 361 -44.21 18.10 1.77
N ALA A 362 -43.67 19.29 1.56
CA ALA A 362 -43.09 20.13 2.59
C ALA A 362 -44.09 20.42 3.72
N ALA A 363 -43.61 20.43 4.94
CA ALA A 363 -44.20 21.17 6.05
C ALA A 363 -43.14 22.13 6.59
N LYS A 364 -43.52 23.40 6.63
CA LYS A 364 -42.79 24.57 7.14
C LYS A 364 -43.52 25.01 8.41
N ALA A 365 -42.80 25.70 9.30
CA ALA A 365 -43.20 26.27 10.59
C ALA A 365 -43.18 25.27 11.77
N ASP A 366 -42.69 25.61 12.97
CA ASP A 366 -42.67 26.95 13.58
C ASP A 366 -41.54 27.13 14.60
N LYS A 367 -41.26 28.41 14.87
CA LYS A 367 -40.31 28.98 15.83
C LYS A 367 -40.72 28.72 17.29
N GLY A 368 -39.70 28.53 18.12
CA GLY A 368 -39.54 29.26 19.38
C GLY A 368 -40.10 28.62 20.65
N LYS A 369 -39.20 28.20 21.55
CA LYS A 369 -39.11 28.77 22.90
C LYS A 369 -37.83 28.34 23.61
N GLU A 370 -37.09 29.33 24.07
CA GLU A 370 -36.03 29.22 25.06
C GLU A 370 -36.56 28.68 26.39
N ALA A 371 -35.81 27.78 27.02
CA ALA A 371 -35.75 27.66 28.48
C ALA A 371 -34.46 26.94 28.91
N LYS A 372 -33.52 27.75 29.43
CA LYS A 372 -32.73 27.55 30.64
C LYS A 372 -32.14 26.17 30.96
N SER A 373 -30.82 26.12 30.80
CA SER A 373 -29.83 25.78 31.85
C SER A 373 -30.20 24.69 32.87
N ALA A 374 -29.63 23.50 32.67
CA ALA A 374 -29.23 22.61 33.75
C ALA A 374 -27.80 22.12 33.48
N GLN A 375 -26.91 22.42 34.42
CA GLN A 375 -25.50 22.01 34.44
C GLN A 375 -25.37 20.48 34.35
N PRO A 376 -24.37 19.95 33.61
CA PRO A 376 -24.05 18.54 33.69
C PRO A 376 -23.38 18.24 35.03
N ARG A 377 -24.01 17.34 35.79
CA ARG A 377 -23.44 16.71 36.98
C ARG A 377 -22.27 15.85 36.53
N ALA A 378 -21.09 16.15 37.07
CA ALA A 378 -19.86 15.42 36.80
C ALA A 378 -20.00 13.94 37.17
N GLU A 379 -20.12 13.09 36.15
CA GLU A 379 -19.79 11.67 36.28
C GLU A 379 -18.27 11.54 36.13
N ALA A 380 -17.67 10.86 37.10
CA ALA A 380 -16.24 10.67 37.25
C ALA A 380 -15.62 10.17 35.94
N SER A 381 -14.61 10.89 35.46
CA SER A 381 -13.74 10.40 34.39
C SER A 381 -13.09 9.09 34.85
N PRO A 382 -13.20 7.99 34.08
CA PRO A 382 -12.44 6.79 34.39
C PRO A 382 -10.95 7.11 34.23
N GLU A 383 -10.21 6.62 35.23
CA GLU A 383 -8.76 6.62 35.34
C GLU A 383 -8.11 6.26 33.98
N PRO A 384 -7.01 6.93 33.56
CA PRO A 384 -6.41 6.67 32.26
C PRO A 384 -5.90 5.22 32.20
N ALA A 385 -6.60 4.39 31.42
CA ALA A 385 -6.23 3.01 31.18
C ALA A 385 -4.77 2.92 30.69
N ALA A 386 -3.98 2.09 31.35
CA ALA A 386 -2.62 1.76 30.94
C ALA A 386 -2.62 1.28 29.48
N ALA A 387 -1.63 1.71 28.69
CA ALA A 387 -1.47 1.24 27.32
C ALA A 387 -1.45 -0.30 27.31
N GLY A 388 -2.32 -0.93 26.52
CA GLY A 388 -2.49 -2.39 26.53
C GLY A 388 -3.79 -2.92 27.15
N HIS A 389 -4.55 -2.09 27.89
CA HIS A 389 -5.78 -2.51 28.56
C HIS A 389 -6.99 -1.68 28.11
N TYR A 390 -8.07 -2.34 27.69
CA TYR A 390 -9.32 -1.67 27.33
C TYR A 390 -10.53 -2.34 27.98
N GLU A 391 -11.45 -1.50 28.42
CA GLU A 391 -12.71 -1.92 29.02
C GLU A 391 -13.88 -1.57 28.10
N LEU A 392 -14.70 -2.56 27.78
CA LEU A 392 -15.85 -2.45 26.90
C LEU A 392 -17.13 -2.65 27.71
N SER A 393 -17.95 -1.60 27.83
CA SER A 393 -19.21 -1.65 28.59
C SER A 393 -20.38 -2.19 27.75
N PHE A 394 -21.22 -3.02 28.38
CA PHE A 394 -22.41 -3.66 27.79
C PHE A 394 -23.69 -3.21 28.48
N ASN A 395 -24.81 -3.29 27.77
CA ASN A 395 -26.12 -3.08 28.39
C ASN A 395 -26.45 -4.28 29.30
N LYS A 396 -27.00 -3.99 30.50
CA LYS A 396 -27.37 -4.99 31.52
C LYS A 396 -28.27 -6.08 30.95
N ASN A 397 -28.01 -7.34 31.32
CA ASN A 397 -28.70 -8.56 30.85
C ASN A 397 -28.67 -8.78 29.32
N THR A 398 -27.76 -8.11 28.60
CA THR A 398 -27.62 -8.31 27.15
C THR A 398 -26.16 -8.54 26.75
N HIS A 399 -25.98 -9.06 25.53
CA HIS A 399 -24.69 -9.13 24.84
C HIS A 399 -24.50 -7.96 23.86
N GLN A 400 -25.30 -6.89 23.96
CA GLN A 400 -25.19 -5.72 23.09
C GLN A 400 -24.20 -4.72 23.70
N MET A 401 -23.20 -4.32 22.92
CA MET A 401 -22.24 -3.28 23.28
C MET A 401 -22.90 -1.90 23.30
N THR A 402 -22.40 -1.03 24.16
CA THR A 402 -22.71 0.40 24.12
C THR A 402 -21.98 1.09 22.96
N GLN A 403 -22.48 2.23 22.49
CA GLN A 403 -21.82 3.00 21.42
C GLN A 403 -20.40 3.47 21.80
N GLY A 404 -20.16 3.72 23.10
CA GLY A 404 -18.83 4.04 23.63
C GLY A 404 -17.87 2.85 23.51
N ALA A 405 -18.35 1.65 23.84
CA ALA A 405 -17.57 0.42 23.72
C ALA A 405 -17.16 0.13 22.27
N GLU A 406 -18.00 0.42 21.27
CA GLU A 406 -17.61 0.24 19.85
C GLU A 406 -16.41 1.10 19.45
N LYS A 407 -16.34 2.35 19.94
CA LYS A 407 -15.19 3.23 19.69
C LYS A 407 -13.93 2.72 20.38
N SER A 408 -14.05 2.23 21.62
CA SER A 408 -12.94 1.62 22.35
C SER A 408 -12.45 0.34 21.68
N LEU A 409 -13.35 -0.50 21.17
CA LEU A 409 -13.01 -1.71 20.41
C LEU A 409 -12.26 -1.37 19.11
N ALA A 410 -12.72 -0.36 18.38
CA ALA A 410 -12.04 0.11 17.16
C ALA A 410 -10.63 0.63 17.47
N LYS A 411 -10.45 1.35 18.59
CA LYS A 411 -9.15 1.81 19.06
C LYS A 411 -8.23 0.65 19.43
N ALA A 412 -8.74 -0.32 20.19
CA ALA A 412 -7.99 -1.52 20.57
C ALA A 412 -7.54 -2.34 19.35
N ALA A 413 -8.43 -2.53 18.38
CA ALA A 413 -8.11 -3.22 17.13
C ALA A 413 -7.07 -2.47 16.28
N GLY A 414 -7.18 -1.15 16.18
CA GLY A 414 -6.18 -0.31 15.50
C GLY A 414 -4.83 -0.30 16.21
N GLU A 415 -4.83 -0.44 17.53
CA GLU A 415 -3.61 -0.53 18.32
C GLU A 415 -2.95 -1.91 18.16
N LEU A 416 -3.72 -3.00 18.16
CA LEU A 416 -3.25 -4.37 17.95
C LEU A 416 -2.49 -4.57 16.63
N ALA A 417 -2.85 -3.82 15.58
CA ALA A 417 -2.11 -3.80 14.31
C ALA A 417 -0.63 -3.37 14.48
N ASN A 418 -0.30 -2.66 15.57
CA ASN A 418 1.06 -2.24 15.90
C ASN A 418 1.82 -3.27 16.76
N TYR A 419 1.16 -4.31 17.26
CA TYR A 419 1.70 -5.33 18.17
C TYR A 419 1.50 -6.75 17.62
N PRO A 420 2.16 -7.12 16.50
CA PRO A 420 1.91 -8.38 15.80
C PRO A 420 2.34 -9.63 16.58
N LEU A 421 3.17 -9.50 17.62
CA LEU A 421 3.65 -10.60 18.46
C LEU A 421 2.87 -10.76 19.78
N GLU A 422 1.92 -9.87 20.06
CA GLU A 422 1.12 -9.94 21.28
C GLU A 422 -0.17 -10.73 21.02
N ALA A 423 -0.53 -11.58 21.97
CA ALA A 423 -1.82 -12.24 22.02
C ALA A 423 -2.83 -11.31 22.70
N LEU A 424 -4.02 -11.25 22.15
CA LEU A 424 -5.12 -10.50 22.73
C LEU A 424 -5.98 -11.43 23.59
N LYS A 425 -5.99 -11.17 24.88
CA LYS A 425 -6.86 -11.85 25.84
C LYS A 425 -8.16 -11.07 25.99
N VAL A 426 -9.26 -11.75 25.72
CA VAL A 426 -10.62 -11.23 25.80
C VAL A 426 -11.30 -11.89 26.98
N VAL A 427 -11.53 -11.13 28.06
CA VAL A 427 -12.18 -11.61 29.28
C VAL A 427 -13.58 -11.03 29.37
N GLY A 428 -14.61 -11.88 29.27
CA GLY A 428 -15.99 -11.46 29.50
C GLY A 428 -16.35 -11.46 30.98
N HIS A 429 -17.02 -10.40 31.43
CA HIS A 429 -17.56 -10.28 32.78
C HIS A 429 -19.09 -10.11 32.77
N ALA A 430 -19.72 -10.60 33.83
CA ALA A 430 -21.12 -10.38 34.12
C ALA A 430 -21.29 -10.09 35.61
N ALA A 431 -22.30 -9.28 35.94
CA ALA A 431 -22.65 -9.01 37.32
C ALA A 431 -23.41 -10.20 37.93
N ALA A 432 -23.27 -10.40 39.24
CA ALA A 432 -23.89 -11.53 39.94
C ALA A 432 -25.44 -11.47 39.96
N ASP A 433 -26.00 -10.28 39.71
CA ASP A 433 -27.44 -10.04 39.61
C ASP A 433 -27.99 -10.19 38.18
N GLU A 434 -27.16 -10.57 37.21
CA GLU A 434 -27.57 -10.87 35.84
C GLU A 434 -28.02 -12.34 35.69
N GLN A 435 -28.91 -12.59 34.73
CA GLN A 435 -29.40 -13.94 34.46
C GLN A 435 -28.28 -14.79 33.82
N ASP A 436 -27.96 -15.92 34.46
CA ASP A 436 -26.91 -16.86 34.03
C ASP A 436 -25.56 -16.19 33.76
N PRO A 437 -24.91 -15.60 34.79
CA PRO A 437 -23.78 -14.68 34.62
C PRO A 437 -22.59 -15.33 33.91
N ALA A 438 -22.31 -16.62 34.18
CA ALA A 438 -21.26 -17.36 33.49
C ALA A 438 -21.53 -17.49 31.98
N THR A 439 -22.76 -17.83 31.60
CA THR A 439 -23.16 -17.96 30.18
C THR A 439 -23.18 -16.59 29.49
N LEU A 440 -23.60 -15.54 30.18
CA LEU A 440 -23.65 -14.19 29.64
C LEU A 440 -22.24 -13.61 29.41
N ALA A 441 -21.34 -13.81 30.38
CA ALA A 441 -19.93 -13.43 30.27
C ALA A 441 -19.25 -14.11 29.07
N ASP A 442 -19.45 -15.42 28.89
CA ASP A 442 -18.93 -16.18 27.75
C ASP A 442 -19.51 -15.68 26.41
N ARG A 443 -20.82 -15.41 26.34
CA ARG A 443 -21.46 -14.85 25.14
C ARG A 443 -20.90 -13.47 24.77
N ARG A 444 -20.66 -12.61 25.76
CA ARG A 444 -20.06 -11.27 25.53
C ARG A 444 -18.64 -11.40 24.99
N ALA A 445 -17.81 -12.25 25.60
CA ALA A 445 -16.44 -12.48 25.14
C ALA A 445 -16.39 -13.04 23.71
N LYS A 446 -17.24 -14.04 23.39
CA LYS A 446 -17.36 -14.61 22.05
C LYS A 446 -17.85 -13.61 21.01
N MET A 447 -18.78 -12.73 21.38
CA MET A 447 -19.27 -11.68 20.48
C MET A 447 -18.15 -10.69 20.14
N VAL A 448 -17.41 -10.21 21.15
CA VAL A 448 -16.27 -9.29 20.93
C VAL A 448 -15.18 -9.96 20.09
N ALA A 449 -14.83 -11.22 20.39
CA ALA A 449 -13.90 -12.00 19.57
C ALA A 449 -14.39 -12.14 18.12
N GLY A 450 -15.68 -12.41 17.92
CA GLY A 450 -16.31 -12.47 16.59
C GLY A 450 -16.24 -11.14 15.84
N LEU A 451 -16.41 -9.99 16.52
CA LEU A 451 -16.23 -8.68 15.91
C LEU A 451 -14.76 -8.42 15.54
N LEU A 452 -13.82 -8.77 16.41
CA LEU A 452 -12.39 -8.63 16.14
C LEU A 452 -11.97 -9.42 14.90
N VAL A 453 -12.44 -10.66 14.77
CA VAL A 453 -12.17 -11.49 13.59
C VAL A 453 -12.88 -10.95 12.35
N ASN A 454 -14.21 -10.82 12.40
CA ASN A 454 -14.99 -10.56 11.17
C ASN A 454 -14.90 -9.11 10.68
N ARG A 455 -14.88 -8.14 11.61
CA ARG A 455 -14.90 -6.71 11.26
C ARG A 455 -13.51 -6.11 11.19
N TYR A 456 -12.62 -6.51 12.09
CA TYR A 456 -11.28 -5.93 12.22
C TYR A 456 -10.17 -6.85 11.70
N GLN A 457 -10.51 -8.03 11.16
CA GLN A 457 -9.56 -8.96 10.53
C GLN A 457 -8.41 -9.39 11.45
N VAL A 458 -8.68 -9.49 12.76
CA VAL A 458 -7.72 -10.03 13.73
C VAL A 458 -7.63 -11.54 13.58
N GLU A 459 -6.42 -12.07 13.50
CA GLU A 459 -6.19 -13.52 13.40
C GLU A 459 -6.81 -14.27 14.59
N PRO A 460 -7.68 -15.27 14.38
CA PRO A 460 -8.33 -16.00 15.47
C PRO A 460 -7.33 -16.65 16.44
N LYS A 461 -6.15 -17.06 15.96
CA LYS A 461 -5.09 -17.68 16.76
C LYS A 461 -4.48 -16.73 17.80
N LYS A 462 -4.61 -15.42 17.59
CA LYS A 462 -4.11 -14.40 18.54
C LYS A 462 -5.12 -14.06 19.62
N ILE A 463 -6.36 -14.55 19.53
CA ILE A 463 -7.43 -14.21 20.46
C ILE A 463 -7.60 -15.34 21.47
N GLN A 464 -7.31 -15.06 22.73
CA GLN A 464 -7.60 -15.97 23.84
C GLN A 464 -8.87 -15.53 24.55
N ILE A 465 -9.92 -16.36 24.48
CA ILE A 465 -11.22 -16.05 25.07
C ILE A 465 -11.28 -16.68 26.46
N SER A 466 -11.66 -15.88 27.45
CA SER A 466 -11.97 -16.35 28.81
C SER A 466 -13.22 -15.65 29.33
N SER A 467 -13.84 -16.22 30.36
CA SER A 467 -15.00 -15.64 31.02
C SER A 467 -14.84 -15.70 32.52
N SER A 468 -15.34 -14.68 33.20
CA SER A 468 -15.29 -14.55 34.66
C SER A 468 -16.63 -14.05 35.18
N ALA A 469 -17.25 -14.84 36.05
CA ALA A 469 -18.48 -14.46 36.76
C ALA A 469 -18.18 -13.71 38.07
N SER A 470 -17.08 -12.95 38.14
CA SER A 470 -16.56 -12.31 39.35
C SER A 470 -17.37 -11.13 39.87
N GLY A 471 -18.52 -10.79 39.26
CA GLY A 471 -19.37 -9.69 39.70
C GLY A 471 -18.88 -8.30 39.33
N GLN A 472 -17.88 -8.18 38.45
CA GLN A 472 -17.29 -6.89 38.02
C GLN A 472 -18.14 -6.12 36.99
N GLY A 473 -19.46 -6.31 36.96
CA GLY A 473 -20.36 -5.59 36.07
C GLY A 473 -20.47 -6.18 34.66
N ALA A 474 -21.29 -5.52 33.82
CA ALA A 474 -21.52 -5.89 32.43
C ALA A 474 -20.42 -5.34 31.51
N LYS A 475 -19.27 -6.01 31.47
CA LYS A 475 -18.10 -5.55 30.71
C LYS A 475 -17.30 -6.67 30.05
N VAL A 476 -16.47 -6.30 29.09
CA VAL A 476 -15.42 -7.16 28.52
C VAL A 476 -14.10 -6.41 28.64
N GLU A 477 -13.07 -7.08 29.15
CA GLU A 477 -11.70 -6.57 29.21
C GLU A 477 -10.87 -7.14 28.06
N LEU A 478 -10.10 -6.26 27.42
CA LEU A 478 -9.13 -6.59 26.41
C LEU A 478 -7.74 -6.32 26.97
N MET A 479 -6.92 -7.36 27.05
CA MET A 479 -5.53 -7.28 27.51
C MET A 479 -4.59 -7.78 26.44
N MET A 480 -3.62 -6.96 26.06
CA MET A 480 -2.52 -7.41 25.20
C MET A 480 -1.43 -8.03 26.08
N GLU A 481 -1.22 -9.34 25.93
CA GLU A 481 -0.20 -10.11 26.64
C GLU A 481 0.86 -10.56 25.62
N ARG A 482 2.15 -10.51 25.99
CA ARG A 482 3.20 -11.09 25.15
C ARG A 482 3.00 -12.60 25.14
N GLY A 483 2.83 -13.20 23.95
CA GLY A 483 2.76 -14.65 23.85
C GLY A 483 4.10 -15.26 24.23
N ASP A 484 4.12 -16.05 25.29
CA ASP A 484 5.27 -16.89 25.68
C ASP A 484 5.44 -18.10 24.75
#